data_AF-A0A7Y3GXG4-F1
#
_entry.id   AF-A0A7Y3GXG4-F1
#
_cell.length_a   1.000
_cell.length_b   1.000
_cell.length_c   1.000
_cell.angle_alpha   90.00
_cell.angle_beta   90.00
_cell.angle_gamma   90.00
#
_symmetry.space_group_name_H-M   'P 1'
#
loop_
_entity.id
_entity.type
_entity.pdbx_description
1 polymer ?
#
loop_
_entity_poly.entity_id
_entity_poly.type
_entity_poly.pdbx_seq_one_letter_code
_entity_poly.pdbx_strand_id
1 'polypeptide(L)'
;MSQSPISNPEIADVLERVADLLEAQDANPHRVRAYRAAAETIRVHEKPLSEILALGGVEAVDALPTIGRTIAAHVAELVHRRGLSLLDRLEGEVSPVQLLTTLPGIGSELATRIHRDLHVDTLEELEVAVHDGRLDGVAGFGPRRVRAVREELSAILGRSARHRARREAWLASRREPPETLPRPDVDALLSIDAEYREAAQAGLLRRIAPRRFNPTGAAWLPILHAERDGWHFTALFSNTARAHELGRTRDWVVITYSRDGDEGQCTVVTERGGPLRGKRVVRGREDECGERVAARASPTAGGATLQ
;
A
#
# COMPACT_ATOMS: atom_id res chain seq x y z
N MET A 1 5.04 -2.96 31.57
CA MET A 1 3.64 -3.40 31.73
C MET A 1 3.34 -4.35 30.59
N SER A 2 3.23 -5.66 30.86
CA SER A 2 2.86 -6.63 29.82
C SER A 2 1.40 -6.41 29.46
N GLN A 3 1.13 -5.85 28.28
CA GLN A 3 -0.23 -5.71 27.78
C GLN A 3 -0.79 -7.10 27.44
N SER A 4 -2.07 -7.33 27.76
CA SER A 4 -2.77 -8.56 27.39
C SER A 4 -2.78 -8.73 25.86
N PRO A 5 -2.86 -9.95 25.31
CA PRO A 5 -3.00 -10.19 23.87
C PRO A 5 -4.34 -9.66 23.35
N ILE A 6 -4.42 -9.32 22.06
CA ILE A 6 -5.67 -8.88 21.44
C ILE A 6 -6.64 -10.07 21.39
N SER A 7 -7.90 -9.83 21.74
CA SER A 7 -8.93 -10.85 21.77
C SER A 7 -9.59 -11.02 20.40
N ASN A 8 -10.20 -12.19 20.18
CA ASN A 8 -10.94 -12.46 18.94
C ASN A 8 -12.08 -11.45 18.69
N PRO A 9 -12.90 -11.07 19.68
CA PRO A 9 -13.91 -10.02 19.50
C PRO A 9 -13.32 -8.69 19.06
N GLU A 10 -12.19 -8.25 19.64
CA GLU A 10 -11.52 -7.02 19.22
C GLU A 10 -11.04 -7.08 17.76
N ILE A 11 -10.50 -8.23 17.32
CA ILE A 11 -10.11 -8.42 15.90
C ILE A 11 -11.35 -8.36 15.00
N ALA A 12 -12.42 -9.06 15.37
CA ALA A 12 -13.66 -9.11 14.61
C ALA A 12 -14.30 -7.72 14.46
N ASP A 13 -14.38 -6.94 15.53
CA ASP A 13 -14.92 -5.57 15.53
C ASP A 13 -14.15 -4.66 14.55
N VAL A 14 -12.82 -4.82 14.46
CA VAL A 14 -12.01 -4.05 13.49
C VAL A 14 -12.30 -4.48 12.05
N LEU A 15 -12.44 -5.78 11.79
CA LEU A 15 -12.76 -6.27 10.44
C LEU A 15 -14.20 -5.90 10.00
N GLU A 16 -15.16 -5.87 10.92
CA GLU A 16 -16.51 -5.34 10.65
C GLU A 16 -16.47 -3.86 10.27
N ARG A 17 -15.72 -3.04 11.02
CA ARG A 17 -15.52 -1.63 10.69
C ARG A 17 -14.91 -1.44 9.30
N VAL A 18 -13.96 -2.29 8.91
CA VAL A 18 -13.41 -2.29 7.55
C VAL A 18 -14.50 -2.57 6.52
N ALA A 19 -15.35 -3.57 6.76
CA ALA A 19 -16.45 -3.89 5.85
C ALA A 19 -17.44 -2.73 5.70
N ASP A 20 -17.81 -2.08 6.81
CA ASP A 20 -18.74 -0.95 6.81
C ASP A 20 -18.19 0.26 6.05
N LEU A 21 -16.89 0.54 6.21
CA LEU A 21 -16.22 1.59 5.44
C LEU A 21 -16.17 1.27 3.95
N LEU A 22 -15.83 0.03 3.59
CA LEU A 22 -15.84 -0.42 2.19
C LEU A 22 -17.24 -0.31 1.57
N GLU A 23 -18.28 -0.70 2.29
CA GLU A 23 -19.67 -0.61 1.84
C GLU A 23 -20.11 0.86 1.68
N ALA A 24 -19.80 1.72 2.65
CA ALA A 24 -20.10 3.15 2.59
C ALA A 24 -19.38 3.86 1.43
N GLN A 25 -18.24 3.33 0.98
CA GLN A 25 -17.45 3.84 -0.13
C GLN A 25 -17.84 3.23 -1.49
N ASP A 26 -18.87 2.38 -1.53
CA ASP A 26 -19.32 1.66 -2.74
C ASP A 26 -18.18 0.81 -3.35
N ALA A 27 -17.33 0.25 -2.50
CA ALA A 27 -16.26 -0.64 -2.90
C ALA A 27 -16.81 -2.02 -3.35
N ASN A 28 -15.93 -2.87 -3.90
CA ASN A 28 -16.33 -4.17 -4.45
C ASN A 28 -17.15 -5.01 -3.43
N PRO A 29 -18.39 -5.42 -3.77
CA PRO A 29 -19.27 -6.16 -2.86
C PRO A 29 -18.72 -7.52 -2.39
N HIS A 30 -17.86 -8.17 -3.19
CA HIS A 30 -17.18 -9.40 -2.78
C HIS A 30 -16.18 -9.14 -1.65
N ARG A 31 -15.46 -8.02 -1.69
CA ARG A 31 -14.53 -7.63 -0.60
C ARG A 31 -15.30 -7.34 0.69
N VAL A 32 -16.41 -6.59 0.60
CA VAL A 32 -17.28 -6.32 1.77
C VAL A 32 -17.75 -7.63 2.41
N ARG A 33 -18.27 -8.57 1.61
CA ARG A 33 -18.71 -9.89 2.10
C ARG A 33 -17.58 -10.70 2.73
N ALA A 34 -16.38 -10.67 2.15
CA ALA A 34 -15.23 -11.39 2.67
C ALA A 34 -14.82 -10.90 4.07
N TYR A 35 -14.77 -9.58 4.28
CA TYR A 35 -14.46 -9.01 5.61
C TYR A 35 -15.54 -9.34 6.65
N ARG A 36 -16.83 -9.26 6.29
CA ARG A 36 -17.94 -9.66 7.19
C ARG A 36 -17.87 -11.14 7.56
N ALA A 37 -17.67 -12.02 6.58
CA ALA A 37 -17.59 -13.46 6.82
C ALA A 37 -16.40 -13.84 7.72
N ALA A 38 -15.24 -13.20 7.50
CA ALA A 38 -14.07 -13.43 8.33
C ALA A 38 -14.27 -12.91 9.76
N ALA A 39 -14.89 -11.73 9.93
CA ALA A 39 -15.19 -11.20 11.27
C ALA A 39 -16.08 -12.15 12.07
N GLU A 40 -17.14 -12.69 11.46
CA GLU A 40 -18.01 -13.67 12.09
C GLU A 40 -17.25 -14.95 12.46
N THR A 41 -16.47 -15.51 11.53
CA THR A 41 -15.65 -16.71 11.78
C THR A 41 -14.70 -16.51 12.96
N ILE A 42 -14.06 -15.34 13.03
CA ILE A 42 -13.10 -15.01 14.10
C ILE A 42 -13.82 -14.85 15.44
N ARG A 43 -14.96 -14.16 15.46
CA ARG A 43 -15.72 -13.86 16.67
C ARG A 43 -16.13 -15.13 17.42
N VAL A 44 -16.53 -16.17 16.69
CA VAL A 44 -16.97 -17.45 17.26
C VAL A 44 -15.85 -18.49 17.39
N HIS A 45 -14.63 -18.17 16.96
CA HIS A 45 -13.53 -19.12 16.99
C HIS A 45 -13.07 -19.39 18.43
N GLU A 46 -13.06 -20.67 18.84
CA GLU A 46 -12.79 -21.09 20.23
C GLU A 46 -11.37 -20.75 20.70
N LYS A 47 -10.37 -20.92 19.81
CA LYS A 47 -8.97 -20.61 20.13
C LYS A 47 -8.66 -19.14 19.80
N PRO A 48 -7.90 -18.43 20.65
CA PRO A 48 -7.43 -17.09 20.33
C PRO A 48 -6.58 -17.09 19.05
N LEU A 49 -6.89 -16.19 18.12
CA LEU A 49 -6.14 -16.05 16.88
C LEU A 49 -4.67 -15.68 17.12
N SER A 50 -4.39 -14.97 18.21
CA SER A 50 -3.02 -14.69 18.64
C SER A 50 -2.21 -15.97 18.89
N GLU A 51 -2.84 -17.02 19.42
CA GLU A 51 -2.18 -18.31 19.66
C GLU A 51 -2.03 -19.12 18.36
N ILE A 52 -3.05 -19.12 17.51
CA ILE A 52 -3.01 -19.78 16.19
C ILE A 52 -1.86 -19.19 15.37
N LEU A 53 -1.77 -17.85 15.34
CA LEU A 53 -0.73 -17.12 14.65
C LEU A 53 0.67 -17.40 15.23
N ALA A 54 0.79 -17.48 16.56
CA ALA A 54 2.06 -17.79 17.22
C ALA A 54 2.56 -19.22 16.91
N LEU A 55 1.65 -20.19 16.79
CA LEU A 55 1.99 -21.59 16.55
C LEU A 55 2.24 -21.89 15.07
N GLY A 56 1.42 -21.33 14.18
CA GLY A 56 1.36 -21.75 12.79
C GLY A 56 1.55 -20.63 11.77
N GLY A 57 1.85 -19.40 12.21
CA GLY A 57 2.04 -18.26 11.32
C GLY A 57 0.76 -17.82 10.63
N VAL A 58 0.92 -16.99 9.59
CA VAL A 58 -0.20 -16.43 8.81
C VAL A 58 -0.97 -17.54 8.10
N GLU A 59 -0.28 -18.62 7.75
CA GLU A 59 -0.81 -19.75 6.99
C GLU A 59 -1.84 -20.54 7.81
N ALA A 60 -1.65 -20.65 9.13
CA ALA A 60 -2.63 -21.28 10.01
C ALA A 60 -3.91 -20.44 10.16
N VAL A 61 -3.80 -19.12 10.01
CA VAL A 61 -4.95 -18.20 10.02
C VAL A 61 -5.65 -18.22 8.65
N ASP A 62 -4.90 -18.26 7.55
CA ASP A 62 -5.39 -18.41 6.17
C ASP A 62 -6.12 -19.75 5.95
N ALA A 63 -5.78 -20.78 6.71
CA ALA A 63 -6.46 -22.07 6.66
C ALA A 63 -7.86 -22.06 7.32
N LEU A 64 -8.23 -21.01 8.05
CA LEU A 64 -9.54 -20.91 8.68
C LEU A 64 -10.64 -20.65 7.64
N PRO A 65 -11.86 -21.17 7.86
CA PRO A 65 -12.97 -20.95 6.92
C PRO A 65 -13.20 -19.47 6.65
N THR A 66 -13.48 -19.11 5.40
CA THR A 66 -13.78 -17.72 4.96
C THR A 66 -12.63 -16.71 5.11
N ILE A 67 -11.51 -17.08 5.72
CA ILE A 67 -10.33 -16.24 5.83
C ILE A 67 -9.41 -16.55 4.65
N GLY A 68 -9.17 -15.54 3.81
CA GLY A 68 -8.15 -15.63 2.75
C GLY A 68 -6.87 -14.90 3.13
N ARG A 69 -5.81 -15.12 2.34
CA ARG A 69 -4.45 -14.58 2.56
C ARG A 69 -4.40 -13.11 2.98
N THR A 70 -5.13 -12.22 2.31
CA THR A 70 -5.18 -10.78 2.67
C THR A 70 -5.68 -10.59 4.09
N ILE A 71 -6.79 -11.23 4.44
CA ILE A 71 -7.41 -11.08 5.76
C ILE A 71 -6.53 -11.72 6.83
N ALA A 72 -5.89 -12.86 6.53
CA ALA A 72 -4.92 -13.48 7.43
C ALA A 72 -3.72 -12.55 7.71
N ALA A 73 -3.22 -11.85 6.69
CA ALA A 73 -2.17 -10.84 6.87
C ALA A 73 -2.65 -9.65 7.73
N HIS A 74 -3.89 -9.20 7.54
CA HIS A 74 -4.49 -8.12 8.34
C HIS A 74 -4.71 -8.52 9.80
N VAL A 75 -5.13 -9.76 10.05
CA VAL A 75 -5.21 -10.34 11.39
C VAL A 75 -3.82 -10.35 12.04
N ALA A 76 -2.80 -10.79 11.31
CA ALA A 76 -1.44 -10.80 11.82
C ALA A 76 -0.97 -9.38 12.18
N GLU A 77 -1.24 -8.40 11.33
CA GLU A 77 -0.98 -6.99 11.61
C GLU A 77 -1.68 -6.51 12.90
N LEU A 78 -2.97 -6.82 13.07
CA LEU A 78 -3.73 -6.46 14.28
C LEU A 78 -3.15 -7.08 15.55
N VAL A 79 -2.73 -8.35 15.49
CA VAL A 79 -2.11 -9.04 16.63
C VAL A 79 -0.78 -8.41 17.03
N HIS A 80 0.05 -8.01 16.05
CA HIS A 80 1.38 -7.46 16.33
C HIS A 80 1.39 -5.97 16.66
N ARG A 81 0.56 -5.17 15.96
CA ARG A 81 0.61 -3.70 15.98
C ARG A 81 -0.58 -3.06 16.68
N ARG A 82 -1.65 -3.80 16.97
CA ARG A 82 -2.94 -3.29 17.48
C ARG A 82 -3.55 -2.16 16.64
N GLY A 83 -3.16 -2.07 15.38
CA GLY A 83 -3.68 -1.15 14.38
C GLY A 83 -3.68 -1.83 13.02
N LEU A 84 -4.47 -1.31 12.08
CA LEU A 84 -4.62 -1.88 10.75
C LEU A 84 -4.44 -0.80 9.68
N SER A 85 -3.43 -0.96 8.85
CA SER A 85 -3.07 -0.02 7.78
C SER A 85 -4.18 0.14 6.74
N LEU A 86 -4.96 -0.93 6.49
CA LEU A 86 -6.15 -0.83 5.64
C LEU A 86 -7.19 0.12 6.24
N LEU A 87 -7.42 0.05 7.55
CA LEU A 87 -8.38 0.93 8.22
C LEU A 87 -7.94 2.39 8.10
N ASP A 88 -6.65 2.67 8.37
CA ASP A 88 -6.07 4.00 8.19
C ASP A 88 -6.27 4.50 6.75
N ARG A 89 -6.05 3.65 5.74
CA ARG A 89 -6.27 3.97 4.32
C ARG A 89 -7.72 4.32 4.02
N LEU A 90 -8.68 3.50 4.47
CA LEU A 90 -10.11 3.72 4.25
C LEU A 90 -10.60 5.00 4.93
N GLU A 91 -9.97 5.41 6.02
CA GLU A 91 -10.25 6.67 6.72
C GLU A 91 -9.52 7.88 6.10
N GLY A 92 -8.81 7.69 4.98
CA GLY A 92 -8.04 8.75 4.31
C GLY A 92 -6.80 9.19 5.11
N GLU A 93 -6.30 8.35 6.01
CA GLU A 93 -5.11 8.57 6.84
C GLU A 93 -3.82 8.00 6.20
N VAL A 94 -3.69 8.00 4.87
CA VAL A 94 -2.47 7.49 4.24
C VAL A 94 -1.29 8.43 4.50
N SER A 95 -0.50 8.12 5.52
CA SER A 95 0.72 8.83 5.88
C SER A 95 1.95 7.92 5.70
N PRO A 96 2.71 8.08 4.61
CA PRO A 96 4.07 7.55 4.46
C PRO A 96 4.90 7.68 5.73
N VAL A 97 4.77 8.83 6.42
CA VAL A 97 5.50 9.13 7.64
C VAL A 97 5.13 8.16 8.77
N GLN A 98 3.83 7.86 8.97
CA GLN A 98 3.44 6.92 10.02
C GLN A 98 3.88 5.49 9.72
N LEU A 99 3.73 5.07 8.47
CA LEU A 99 4.19 3.76 8.01
C LEU A 99 5.69 3.59 8.28
N LEU A 100 6.51 4.59 7.97
CA LEU A 100 7.95 4.57 8.23
C LEU A 100 8.30 4.62 9.73
N THR A 101 7.49 5.30 10.57
CA THR A 101 7.69 5.29 12.03
C THR A 101 7.42 3.95 12.71
N THR A 102 6.83 2.99 12.00
CA THR A 102 6.70 1.62 12.53
C THR A 102 8.05 0.92 12.66
N LEU A 103 9.10 1.43 12.00
CA LEU A 103 10.44 0.89 12.08
C LEU A 103 11.19 1.41 13.32
N PRO A 104 11.66 0.50 14.21
CA PRO A 104 12.58 0.83 15.29
C PRO A 104 13.72 1.76 14.85
N GLY A 105 13.87 2.88 15.56
CA GLY A 105 14.93 3.86 15.28
C GLY A 105 14.59 4.90 14.21
N ILE A 106 13.40 4.84 13.61
CA ILE A 106 12.85 5.89 12.75
C ILE A 106 11.73 6.62 13.52
N GLY A 107 12.08 7.77 14.11
CA GLY A 107 11.10 8.69 14.70
C GLY A 107 10.38 9.52 13.63
N SER A 108 9.32 10.23 14.03
CA SER A 108 8.51 11.07 13.12
C SER A 108 9.33 12.07 12.30
N GLU A 109 10.36 12.67 12.89
CA GLU A 109 11.28 13.58 12.19
C GLU A 109 12.09 12.90 11.09
N LEU A 110 12.58 11.68 11.35
CA LEU A 110 13.36 10.90 10.39
C LEU A 110 12.46 10.31 9.30
N ALA A 111 11.29 9.82 9.66
CA ALA A 111 10.29 9.37 8.70
C ALA A 111 9.84 10.50 7.77
N THR A 112 9.59 11.70 8.32
CA THR A 112 9.28 12.90 7.54
C THR A 112 10.42 13.25 6.61
N ARG A 113 11.67 13.08 7.07
CA ARG A 113 12.86 13.36 6.28
C ARG A 113 13.08 12.35 5.16
N ILE A 114 12.91 11.06 5.42
CA ILE A 114 12.93 10.00 4.39
C ILE A 114 11.88 10.30 3.33
N HIS A 115 10.64 10.54 3.73
CA HIS A 115 9.56 10.84 2.80
C HIS A 115 9.82 12.15 2.03
N ARG A 116 10.37 13.18 2.69
CA ARG A 116 10.70 14.47 2.07
C ARG A 116 11.83 14.38 1.05
N ASP A 117 12.93 13.73 1.44
CA ASP A 117 14.20 13.78 0.72
C ASP A 117 14.27 12.66 -0.33
N LEU A 118 13.69 11.49 -0.02
CA LEU A 118 13.73 10.31 -0.88
C LEU A 118 12.40 9.98 -1.56
N HIS A 119 11.30 10.67 -1.20
CA HIS A 119 9.96 10.42 -1.74
C HIS A 119 9.50 8.97 -1.56
N VAL A 120 9.92 8.36 -0.45
CA VAL A 120 9.56 6.99 -0.08
C VAL A 120 8.24 6.99 0.67
N ASP A 121 7.31 6.17 0.19
CA ASP A 121 5.94 6.03 0.67
C ASP A 121 5.62 4.67 1.28
N THR A 122 6.44 3.65 0.99
CA THR A 122 6.27 2.26 1.43
C THR A 122 7.52 1.69 2.09
N LEU A 123 7.41 0.54 2.77
CA LEU A 123 8.56 -0.14 3.39
C LEU A 123 9.45 -0.79 2.33
N GLU A 124 8.87 -1.21 1.22
CA GLU A 124 9.53 -1.81 0.06
C GLU A 124 10.36 -0.75 -0.69
N GLU A 125 9.81 0.45 -0.90
CA GLU A 125 10.56 1.58 -1.45
C GLU A 125 11.70 2.00 -0.51
N LEU A 126 11.50 1.90 0.81
CA LEU A 126 12.57 2.12 1.78
C LEU A 126 13.64 1.03 1.69
N GLU A 127 13.28 -0.23 1.51
CA GLU A 127 14.22 -1.34 1.31
C GLU A 127 15.09 -1.08 0.07
N VAL A 128 14.48 -0.70 -1.05
CA VAL A 128 15.21 -0.31 -2.25
C VAL A 128 16.14 0.87 -1.97
N ALA A 129 15.66 1.93 -1.31
CA ALA A 129 16.47 3.10 -0.94
C ALA A 129 17.62 2.78 0.02
N VAL A 130 17.49 1.71 0.81
CA VAL A 130 18.54 1.19 1.68
C VAL A 130 19.55 0.37 0.86
N HIS A 131 19.10 -0.40 -0.14
CA HIS A 131 19.97 -1.21 -1.00
C HIS A 131 20.76 -0.40 -2.02
N ASP A 132 20.16 0.63 -2.61
CA ASP A 132 20.80 1.50 -3.60
C ASP A 132 21.63 2.64 -2.97
N GLY A 133 21.65 2.72 -1.63
CA GLY A 133 22.45 3.69 -0.87
C GLY A 133 21.83 5.08 -0.74
N ARG A 134 20.63 5.33 -1.28
CA ARG A 134 19.96 6.64 -1.15
C ARG A 134 19.69 7.02 0.30
N LEU A 135 19.45 6.05 1.20
CA LEU A 135 19.23 6.33 2.63
C LEU A 135 20.48 6.88 3.33
N ASP A 136 21.69 6.54 2.85
CA ASP A 136 22.94 7.04 3.43
C ASP A 136 23.10 8.56 3.24
N GLY A 137 22.46 9.13 2.22
CA GLY A 137 22.45 10.56 1.95
C GLY A 137 21.48 11.37 2.82
N VAL A 138 20.62 10.71 3.59
CA VAL A 138 19.60 11.41 4.40
C VAL A 138 20.21 11.84 5.73
N ALA A 139 20.19 13.14 6.01
CA ALA A 139 20.72 13.68 7.26
C ALA A 139 20.12 12.94 8.48
N GLY A 140 20.94 12.54 9.46
CA GLY A 140 20.48 11.77 10.63
C GLY A 140 20.42 10.25 10.41
N PHE A 141 20.76 9.75 9.22
CA PHE A 141 21.03 8.33 8.96
C PHE A 141 22.53 8.07 8.86
N GLY A 142 23.13 7.68 9.99
CA GLY A 142 24.50 7.17 10.01
C GLY A 142 24.57 5.68 9.68
N PRO A 143 25.75 5.12 9.36
CA PRO A 143 25.92 3.74 8.90
C PRO A 143 25.37 2.70 9.89
N ARG A 144 25.44 2.98 11.19
CA ARG A 144 24.83 2.12 12.23
C ARG A 144 23.30 2.08 12.15
N ARG A 145 22.66 3.21 11.90
CA ARG A 145 21.20 3.33 11.81
C ARG A 145 20.69 2.74 10.50
N VAL A 146 21.37 3.00 9.39
CA VAL A 146 21.04 2.39 8.09
C VAL A 146 21.13 0.88 8.17
N ARG A 147 22.16 0.33 8.82
CA ARG A 147 22.26 -1.11 9.07
C ARG A 147 21.11 -1.65 9.92
N ALA A 148 20.74 -0.97 11.00
CA ALA A 148 19.61 -1.39 11.83
C ALA A 148 18.27 -1.37 11.06
N VAL A 149 18.05 -0.35 10.23
CA VAL A 149 16.87 -0.28 9.35
C VAL A 149 16.90 -1.39 8.30
N ARG A 150 18.06 -1.68 7.72
CA ARG A 150 18.24 -2.81 6.78
C ARG A 150 17.91 -4.16 7.42
N GLU A 151 18.41 -4.40 8.62
CA GLU A 151 18.18 -5.63 9.38
C GLU A 151 16.70 -5.80 9.74
N GLU A 152 16.05 -4.71 10.15
CA GLU A 152 14.63 -4.71 10.49
C GLU A 152 13.73 -4.87 9.26
N LEU A 153 14.01 -4.17 8.16
CA LEU A 153 13.32 -4.37 6.89
C LEU A 153 13.48 -5.82 6.41
N SER A 154 14.71 -6.35 6.47
CA SER A 154 14.99 -7.77 6.22
C SER A 154 14.24 -8.70 7.17
N ALA A 155 13.89 -8.29 8.37
CA ALA A 155 13.12 -9.11 9.31
C ALA A 155 11.60 -9.02 9.04
N ILE A 156 11.08 -7.84 8.76
CA ILE A 156 9.66 -7.57 8.48
C ILE A 156 9.28 -8.15 7.11
N LEU A 157 10.00 -7.76 6.05
CA LEU A 157 9.80 -8.24 4.69
C LEU A 157 10.33 -9.67 4.51
N GLY A 158 11.31 -10.07 5.34
CA GLY A 158 11.85 -11.42 5.36
C GLY A 158 10.97 -12.45 6.06
N ARG A 159 10.03 -12.09 6.94
CA ARG A 159 9.03 -13.05 7.46
C ARG A 159 8.03 -13.43 6.37
N SER A 160 7.61 -12.47 5.54
CA SER A 160 6.91 -12.73 4.28
C SER A 160 7.81 -13.46 3.27
N ALA A 161 9.13 -13.21 3.29
CA ALA A 161 10.10 -13.97 2.50
C ALA A 161 10.36 -15.40 3.02
N ARG A 162 10.11 -15.72 4.29
CA ARG A 162 10.25 -17.08 4.84
C ARG A 162 9.01 -17.92 4.59
N HIS A 163 7.83 -17.30 4.54
CA HIS A 163 6.64 -17.93 3.95
C HIS A 163 6.87 -18.17 2.44
N ARG A 164 7.43 -17.18 1.73
CA ARG A 164 7.94 -17.39 0.35
C ARG A 164 9.00 -18.49 0.30
N ALA A 165 9.94 -18.59 1.24
CA ALA A 165 11.02 -19.59 1.25
C ALA A 165 10.53 -21.01 1.56
N ARG A 166 9.50 -21.17 2.39
CA ARG A 166 8.82 -22.46 2.66
C ARG A 166 7.90 -22.86 1.51
N ARG A 167 7.21 -21.89 0.93
CA ARG A 167 6.46 -22.06 -0.32
C ARG A 167 7.40 -22.29 -1.51
N GLU A 168 8.59 -21.70 -1.53
CA GLU A 168 9.68 -21.91 -2.48
C GLU A 168 10.32 -23.26 -2.27
N ALA A 169 10.46 -23.77 -1.04
CA ALA A 169 10.89 -25.16 -0.81
C ALA A 169 9.84 -26.16 -1.33
N TRP A 170 8.55 -25.82 -1.23
CA TRP A 170 7.43 -26.59 -1.82
C TRP A 170 7.36 -26.43 -3.35
N LEU A 171 7.62 -25.24 -3.89
CA LEU A 171 7.61 -24.90 -5.32
C LEU A 171 8.91 -25.29 -6.03
N ALA A 172 10.06 -25.40 -5.35
CA ALA A 172 11.37 -25.82 -5.86
C ALA A 172 11.37 -27.28 -6.33
N SER A 173 10.29 -28.01 -6.02
CA SER A 173 9.93 -29.27 -6.67
C SER A 173 9.50 -29.09 -8.14
N ARG A 174 9.34 -27.85 -8.64
CA ARG A 174 9.10 -27.49 -10.05
C ARG A 174 9.94 -26.27 -10.45
N ARG A 175 10.63 -26.41 -11.59
CA ARG A 175 11.56 -25.43 -12.17
C ARG A 175 10.86 -24.12 -12.58
N GLU A 176 11.24 -23.01 -11.94
CA GLU A 176 11.60 -21.67 -12.48
C GLU A 176 11.66 -20.64 -11.32
N PRO A 177 12.61 -19.68 -11.31
CA PRO A 177 12.72 -18.67 -10.25
C PRO A 177 11.56 -17.65 -10.38
N PRO A 178 10.89 -17.22 -9.28
CA PRO A 178 9.80 -16.26 -9.42
C PRO A 178 10.34 -14.85 -9.71
N GLU A 179 9.65 -14.19 -10.65
CA GLU A 179 9.71 -12.75 -10.92
C GLU A 179 9.34 -11.93 -9.66
N THR A 180 9.75 -10.65 -9.66
CA THR A 180 9.33 -9.60 -8.73
C THR A 180 7.85 -9.73 -8.32
N LEU A 181 7.51 -9.45 -7.05
CA LEU A 181 6.12 -9.45 -6.56
C LEU A 181 5.20 -8.84 -7.64
N PRO A 182 4.09 -9.53 -8.00
CA PRO A 182 3.22 -9.03 -9.03
C PRO A 182 2.78 -7.62 -8.64
N ARG A 183 2.98 -6.67 -9.55
CA ARG A 183 2.57 -5.27 -9.37
C ARG A 183 1.90 -4.82 -10.66
N PRO A 184 0.92 -3.90 -10.59
CA PRO A 184 0.33 -3.33 -11.79
C PRO A 184 1.39 -2.66 -12.65
N ASP A 185 1.20 -2.69 -13.96
CA ASP A 185 2.05 -1.93 -14.87
C ASP A 185 1.90 -0.41 -14.66
N VAL A 186 2.94 0.37 -14.99
CA VAL A 186 2.88 1.84 -14.93
C VAL A 186 1.73 2.38 -15.77
N ASP A 187 1.40 1.75 -16.90
CA ASP A 187 0.27 2.17 -17.74
C ASP A 187 -1.06 2.07 -17.02
N ALA A 188 -1.27 0.97 -16.28
CA ALA A 188 -2.46 0.78 -15.48
C ALA A 188 -2.56 1.85 -14.39
N LEU A 189 -1.46 2.09 -13.65
CA LEU A 189 -1.42 3.09 -12.58
C LEU A 189 -1.66 4.51 -13.09
N LEU A 190 -1.03 4.91 -14.20
CA LEU A 190 -1.21 6.22 -14.80
C LEU A 190 -2.61 6.40 -15.40
N SER A 191 -3.24 5.32 -15.86
CA SER A 191 -4.63 5.38 -16.31
C SER A 191 -5.61 5.52 -15.15
N ILE A 192 -5.38 4.83 -14.02
CA ILE A 192 -6.16 5.05 -12.78
C ILE A 192 -5.97 6.48 -12.26
N ASP A 193 -4.76 7.03 -12.31
CA ASP A 193 -4.50 8.44 -11.96
C ASP A 193 -5.32 9.41 -12.83
N ALA A 194 -5.32 9.22 -14.15
CA ALA A 194 -6.07 10.07 -15.07
C ALA A 194 -7.59 9.98 -14.80
N GLU A 195 -8.12 8.77 -14.72
CA GLU A 195 -9.54 8.50 -14.42
C GLU A 195 -9.98 9.14 -13.11
N TYR A 196 -9.20 8.94 -12.04
CA TYR A 196 -9.44 9.54 -10.73
C TYR A 196 -9.51 11.06 -10.82
N ARG A 197 -8.52 11.70 -11.45
CA ARG A 197 -8.44 13.16 -11.52
C ARG A 197 -9.57 13.77 -12.33
N GLU A 198 -9.92 13.16 -13.46
CA GLU A 198 -11.03 13.60 -14.31
C GLU A 198 -12.37 13.49 -13.57
N ALA A 199 -12.64 12.33 -12.95
CA ALA A 199 -13.86 12.11 -12.19
C ALA A 199 -13.94 13.01 -10.94
N ALA A 200 -12.81 13.24 -10.25
CA ALA A 200 -12.73 14.14 -9.11
C ALA A 200 -13.02 15.58 -9.51
N GLN A 201 -12.48 16.04 -10.65
CA GLN A 201 -12.72 17.38 -11.17
C GLN A 201 -14.17 17.57 -11.63
N ALA A 202 -14.78 16.53 -12.22
CA ALA A 202 -16.18 16.50 -12.61
C ALA A 202 -17.14 16.37 -11.41
N GLY A 203 -16.64 16.10 -10.20
CA GLY A 203 -17.44 15.95 -9.00
C GLY A 203 -18.27 14.65 -8.96
N LEU A 204 -17.86 13.64 -9.73
CA LEU A 204 -18.58 12.36 -9.88
C LEU A 204 -18.23 11.35 -8.78
N LEU A 205 -17.10 11.54 -8.09
CA LEU A 205 -16.63 10.61 -7.08
C LEU A 205 -17.31 10.80 -5.73
N ARG A 206 -17.52 9.69 -5.02
CA ARG A 206 -17.89 9.74 -3.61
C ARG A 206 -16.79 10.42 -2.81
N ARG A 207 -17.21 11.10 -1.74
CA ARG A 207 -16.30 11.80 -0.83
C ARG A 207 -16.33 11.14 0.53
N ILE A 208 -15.16 10.97 1.10
CA ILE A 208 -14.98 10.53 2.48
C ILE A 208 -14.64 11.73 3.37
N ALA A 209 -14.92 11.61 4.66
CA ALA A 209 -14.48 12.56 5.68
C ALA A 209 -13.16 12.07 6.24
N PRO A 210 -12.01 12.56 5.74
CA PRO A 210 -10.74 12.11 6.28
C PRO A 210 -10.62 12.56 7.73
N ARG A 211 -9.98 11.76 8.58
CA ARG A 211 -9.81 12.13 10.01
C ARG A 211 -8.73 13.19 10.21
N ARG A 212 -7.70 13.18 9.36
CA ARG A 212 -6.58 14.12 9.40
C ARG A 212 -6.87 15.36 8.57
N PHE A 213 -6.35 16.50 9.02
CA PHE A 213 -6.49 17.79 8.34
C PHE A 213 -7.95 18.13 7.97
N ASN A 214 -8.88 17.73 8.83
CA ASN A 214 -10.32 17.92 8.65
C ASN A 214 -10.99 18.37 9.96
N PRO A 215 -10.76 19.61 10.40
CA PRO A 215 -11.29 20.11 11.67
C PRO A 215 -12.83 20.14 11.71
N THR A 216 -13.49 20.19 10.55
CA THR A 216 -14.95 20.23 10.44
C THR A 216 -15.60 18.84 10.39
N GLY A 217 -14.81 17.77 10.18
CA GLY A 217 -15.33 16.43 9.96
C GLY A 217 -16.13 16.26 8.67
N ALA A 218 -16.06 17.22 7.74
CA ALA A 218 -16.85 17.18 6.51
C ALA A 218 -16.31 16.14 5.52
N ALA A 219 -17.20 15.51 4.74
CA ALA A 219 -16.82 14.63 3.64
C ALA A 219 -16.37 15.44 2.41
N TRP A 220 -15.06 15.61 2.25
CA TRP A 220 -14.50 16.46 1.19
C TRP A 220 -13.49 15.76 0.28
N LEU A 221 -12.93 14.61 0.68
CA LEU A 221 -11.87 13.94 -0.08
C LEU A 221 -12.48 12.93 -1.06
N PRO A 222 -12.36 13.12 -2.39
CA PRO A 222 -12.89 12.16 -3.35
C PRO A 222 -12.09 10.85 -3.32
N ILE A 223 -12.80 9.74 -3.42
CA ILE A 223 -12.23 8.39 -3.48
C ILE A 223 -12.76 7.67 -4.72
N LEU A 224 -11.88 6.92 -5.39
CA LEU A 224 -12.23 6.02 -6.49
C LEU A 224 -11.85 4.59 -6.09
N HIS A 225 -12.78 3.66 -6.29
CA HIS A 225 -12.47 2.23 -6.35
C HIS A 225 -12.63 1.76 -7.79
N ALA A 226 -11.63 1.02 -8.30
CA ALA A 226 -11.64 0.51 -9.66
C ALA A 226 -11.10 -0.92 -9.70
N GLU A 227 -11.46 -1.67 -10.74
CA GLU A 227 -10.93 -3.00 -10.99
C GLU A 227 -10.43 -3.10 -12.42
N ARG A 228 -9.21 -3.62 -12.60
CA ARG A 228 -8.60 -3.78 -13.93
C ARG A 228 -7.62 -4.93 -13.92
N ASP A 229 -7.72 -5.84 -14.88
CA ASP A 229 -6.80 -6.99 -15.03
C ASP A 229 -6.63 -7.83 -13.74
N GLY A 230 -7.73 -7.98 -12.99
CA GLY A 230 -7.77 -8.68 -11.70
C GLY A 230 -7.17 -7.90 -10.52
N TRP A 231 -6.69 -6.67 -10.75
CA TRP A 231 -6.27 -5.76 -9.69
C TRP A 231 -7.42 -4.91 -9.19
N HIS A 232 -7.57 -4.81 -7.88
CA HIS A 232 -8.43 -3.81 -7.26
C HIS A 232 -7.59 -2.60 -6.87
N PHE A 233 -8.03 -1.42 -7.29
CA PHE A 233 -7.40 -0.15 -7.00
C PHE A 233 -8.27 0.70 -6.09
N THR A 234 -7.63 1.46 -5.21
CA THR A 234 -8.25 2.60 -4.52
C THR A 234 -7.36 3.82 -4.74
N ALA A 235 -7.93 4.89 -5.31
CA ALA A 235 -7.23 6.14 -5.57
C ALA A 235 -7.86 7.30 -4.80
N LEU A 236 -7.01 8.12 -4.18
CA LEU A 236 -7.39 9.35 -3.47
C LEU A 236 -6.28 10.39 -3.52
N PHE A 237 -6.61 11.67 -3.38
CA PHE A 237 -5.60 12.71 -3.24
C PHE A 237 -4.88 12.60 -1.90
N SER A 238 -3.57 12.84 -1.91
CA SER A 238 -2.76 12.85 -0.69
C SER A 238 -3.29 13.90 0.29
N ASN A 239 -3.64 13.45 1.50
CA ASN A 239 -4.07 14.28 2.61
C ASN A 239 -2.99 14.36 3.71
N THR A 240 -1.72 14.34 3.30
CA THR A 240 -0.57 14.42 4.22
C THR A 240 -0.21 15.87 4.54
N ALA A 241 0.46 16.11 5.68
CA ALA A 241 0.92 17.45 6.06
C ALA A 241 1.73 18.11 4.93
N ARG A 242 2.60 17.34 4.28
CA ARG A 242 3.44 17.79 3.17
C ARG A 242 2.63 18.14 1.92
N ALA A 243 1.60 17.36 1.60
CA ALA A 243 0.71 17.72 0.50
C ALA A 243 0.03 19.07 0.78
N HIS A 244 -0.37 19.35 2.02
CA HIS A 244 -0.91 20.66 2.42
C HIS A 244 0.14 21.78 2.34
N GLU A 245 1.31 21.59 2.95
CA GLU A 245 2.42 22.57 2.93
C GLU A 245 2.85 22.96 1.51
N LEU A 246 2.88 21.99 0.59
CA LEU A 246 3.30 22.21 -0.80
C LEU A 246 2.16 22.61 -1.74
N GLY A 247 0.93 22.72 -1.23
CA GLY A 247 -0.27 22.97 -2.04
C GLY A 247 -0.52 21.88 -3.10
N ARG A 248 -0.26 20.61 -2.75
CA ARG A 248 -0.32 19.42 -3.63
C ARG A 248 -1.46 18.45 -3.31
N THR A 249 -2.39 18.84 -2.44
CA THR A 249 -3.60 18.07 -2.07
C THR A 249 -4.59 17.81 -3.21
N ARG A 250 -4.31 18.31 -4.43
CA ARG A 250 -5.05 18.00 -5.67
C ARG A 250 -4.16 17.56 -6.83
N ASP A 251 -2.90 17.26 -6.53
CA ASP A 251 -1.88 16.88 -7.51
C ASP A 251 -1.34 15.49 -7.23
N TRP A 252 -1.04 15.19 -5.96
CA TRP A 252 -0.52 13.89 -5.56
C TRP A 252 -1.67 12.92 -5.37
N VAL A 253 -1.68 11.86 -6.16
CA VAL A 253 -2.70 10.81 -6.11
C VAL A 253 -2.05 9.57 -5.52
N VAL A 254 -2.55 9.15 -4.38
CA VAL A 254 -2.15 7.90 -3.75
C VAL A 254 -3.00 6.80 -4.34
N ILE A 255 -2.37 5.79 -4.93
CA ILE A 255 -3.02 4.61 -5.49
C ILE A 255 -2.58 3.42 -4.67
N THR A 256 -3.53 2.76 -4.03
CA THR A 256 -3.34 1.43 -3.45
C THR A 256 -3.88 0.39 -4.41
N TYR A 257 -3.22 -0.75 -4.50
CA TYR A 257 -3.61 -1.83 -5.38
C TYR A 257 -3.49 -3.18 -4.68
N SER A 258 -4.36 -4.12 -5.03
CA SER A 258 -4.37 -5.46 -4.44
C SER A 258 -4.81 -6.53 -5.43
N ARG A 259 -4.20 -7.71 -5.37
CA ARG A 259 -4.57 -8.91 -6.14
C ARG A 259 -4.05 -10.17 -5.44
N ASP A 260 -4.88 -11.19 -5.28
CA ASP A 260 -4.50 -12.53 -4.78
C ASP A 260 -3.71 -12.55 -3.45
N GLY A 261 -3.97 -11.59 -2.57
CA GLY A 261 -3.26 -11.46 -1.30
C GLY A 261 -2.04 -10.53 -1.31
N ASP A 262 -1.60 -10.12 -2.49
CA ASP A 262 -0.57 -9.10 -2.65
C ASP A 262 -1.23 -7.72 -2.62
N GLU A 263 -0.73 -6.84 -1.76
CA GLU A 263 -1.14 -5.44 -1.72
C GLU A 263 0.08 -4.53 -1.85
N GLY A 264 -0.11 -3.38 -2.48
CA GLY A 264 0.91 -2.36 -2.61
C GLY A 264 0.30 -0.98 -2.70
N GLN A 265 1.17 0.01 -2.71
CA GLN A 265 0.80 1.42 -2.85
C GLN A 265 1.89 2.13 -3.64
N CYS A 266 1.48 3.13 -4.41
CA CYS A 266 2.37 4.10 -5.00
C CYS A 266 1.71 5.49 -5.00
N THR A 267 2.52 6.53 -5.17
CA THR A 267 2.01 7.90 -5.38
C THR A 267 2.31 8.35 -6.79
N VAL A 268 1.30 8.85 -7.50
CA VAL A 268 1.43 9.50 -8.80
C VAL A 268 1.46 11.02 -8.61
N VAL A 269 2.46 11.66 -9.20
CA VAL A 269 2.66 13.12 -9.07
C VAL A 269 2.96 13.77 -10.42
N THR A 270 2.85 15.08 -10.47
CA THR A 270 3.37 15.86 -11.60
C THR A 270 4.85 16.14 -11.37
N GLU A 271 5.70 15.61 -12.24
CA GLU A 271 7.15 15.80 -12.17
C GLU A 271 7.51 17.27 -12.44
N ARG A 272 8.44 17.82 -11.66
CA ARG A 272 8.80 19.24 -11.72
C ARG A 272 10.17 19.50 -12.33
N GLY A 273 11.05 18.51 -12.34
CA GLY A 273 12.41 18.62 -12.83
C GLY A 273 12.76 17.52 -13.82
N GLY A 274 13.91 17.67 -14.48
CA GLY A 274 14.45 16.64 -15.37
C GLY A 274 13.64 16.39 -16.64
N PRO A 275 13.92 15.27 -17.34
CA PRO A 275 13.33 14.97 -18.65
C PRO A 275 11.81 14.80 -18.64
N LEU A 276 11.23 14.42 -17.50
CA LEU A 276 9.79 14.17 -17.36
C LEU A 276 9.01 15.38 -16.82
N ARG A 277 9.63 16.57 -16.77
CA ARG A 277 8.97 17.78 -16.27
C ARG A 277 7.60 18.02 -16.92
N GLY A 278 6.59 18.19 -16.07
CA GLY A 278 5.19 18.40 -16.46
C GLY A 278 4.42 17.13 -16.79
N LYS A 279 5.05 15.95 -16.74
CA LYS A 279 4.39 14.66 -16.93
C LYS A 279 3.94 14.06 -15.60
N ARG A 280 2.94 13.19 -15.67
CA ARG A 280 2.52 12.33 -14.55
C ARG A 280 3.50 11.17 -14.44
N VAL A 281 4.04 10.95 -13.24
CA VAL A 281 5.01 9.90 -12.96
C VAL A 281 4.60 9.12 -11.72
N VAL A 282 4.76 7.79 -11.77
CA VAL A 282 4.64 6.92 -10.60
C VAL A 282 5.96 7.01 -9.83
N ARG A 283 5.91 7.46 -8.57
CA ARG A 283 7.10 7.58 -7.73
C ARG A 283 7.79 6.23 -7.55
N GLY A 284 9.12 6.23 -7.63
CA GLY A 284 9.94 5.02 -7.56
C GLY A 284 9.95 4.19 -8.86
N ARG A 285 9.29 4.66 -9.91
CA ARG A 285 9.23 4.03 -11.24
C ARG A 285 9.43 5.06 -12.35
N GLU A 286 10.26 6.06 -12.09
CA GLU A 286 10.56 7.16 -13.01
C GLU A 286 11.17 6.68 -14.32
N ASP A 287 12.03 5.65 -14.28
CA ASP A 287 12.66 5.07 -15.47
C ASP A 287 11.62 4.42 -16.39
N GLU A 288 10.73 3.61 -15.84
CA GLU A 288 9.60 2.98 -16.56
C GLU A 288 8.65 4.05 -17.15
N CYS A 289 8.41 5.15 -16.42
CA CYS A 289 7.66 6.30 -16.94
C CYS A 289 8.39 6.99 -18.10
N GLY A 290 9.72 7.09 -18.02
CA GLY A 290 10.58 7.65 -19.05
C GLY A 290 10.53 6.85 -20.35
N GLU A 291 10.67 5.53 -20.25
CA GLU A 291 10.57 4.60 -21.38
C GLU A 291 9.21 4.72 -22.07
N ARG A 292 8.11 4.79 -21.30
CA ARG A 292 6.76 5.01 -21.84
C ARG A 292 6.64 6.32 -22.61
N VAL A 293 7.15 7.43 -22.06
CA VAL A 293 7.08 8.74 -22.72
C VAL A 293 7.91 8.73 -24.01
N ALA A 294 9.08 8.09 -24.01
CA ALA A 294 9.91 7.92 -25.20
C ALA A 294 9.20 7.05 -26.25
N ALA A 295 8.60 5.92 -25.87
CA ALA A 295 7.86 5.03 -26.75
C ALA A 295 6.64 5.71 -27.41
N ARG A 296 5.95 6.60 -26.69
CA ARG A 296 4.85 7.41 -27.25
C ARG A 296 5.32 8.57 -28.13
N ALA A 297 6.57 9.03 -27.96
CA ALA A 297 7.15 10.12 -28.76
C ALA A 297 7.77 9.62 -30.08
N SER A 298 8.07 8.33 -30.21
CA SER A 298 8.45 7.70 -31.47
C SER A 298 7.18 7.36 -32.28
N PRO A 299 6.86 8.11 -33.35
CA PRO A 299 5.79 7.70 -34.23
C PRO A 299 6.26 6.44 -34.98
N THR A 300 5.37 5.47 -35.09
CA THR A 300 5.56 4.30 -35.95
C THR A 300 5.99 4.77 -37.34
N ALA A 301 7.21 4.44 -37.75
CA ALA A 301 7.64 4.51 -39.14
C ALA A 301 6.93 3.40 -39.93
N GLY A 302 5.60 3.52 -40.07
CA GLY A 302 4.77 2.71 -40.94
C GLY A 302 4.40 3.53 -42.15
N GLY A 303 5.40 3.81 -43.00
CA GLY A 303 5.20 4.48 -44.27
C GLY A 303 4.26 3.67 -45.14
N ALA A 304 3.15 4.29 -45.52
CA ALA A 304 2.41 3.92 -46.71
C ALA A 304 3.37 3.86 -47.89
N THR A 305 3.55 2.67 -48.48
CA THR A 305 4.05 2.56 -49.84
C THR A 305 2.86 2.20 -50.72
N LEU A 306 2.41 3.20 -51.46
CA LEU A 306 1.62 3.03 -52.68
C LEU A 306 2.41 2.20 -53.68
N GLN A 307 1.82 1.10 -54.15
CA GLN A 307 1.84 0.72 -55.58
C GLN A 307 0.70 -0.24 -55.87
#